data_AF-A0A1Z8W6L6-F1
#
_entry.id   AF-A0A1Z8W6L6-F1
#
_cell.length_a   1.000
_cell.length_b   1.000
_cell.length_c   1.000
_cell.angle_alpha   90.00
_cell.angle_beta   90.00
_cell.angle_gamma   90.00
#
_symmetry.space_group_name_H-M   'P 1'
#
loop_
_entity.id
_entity.type
_entity.pdbx_description
1 polymer ?
#
loop_
_entity_poly.entity_id
_entity_poly.type
_entity_poly.pdbx_seq_one_letter_code
_entity_poly.pdbx_strand_id
1 'polypeptide(L)' 'MLKALKLKYEGQIAEADANIHIYLRNPAGIGEHSEILAEVDKQIEIAATAQEKLDYLGKIGF' A
#
# COMPACT_ATOMS: atom_id res chain seq x y z
N MET A 1 18.33 -12.26 -3.10
CA MET A 1 16.90 -12.59 -3.34
C MET A 1 16.00 -12.04 -2.23
N LEU A 2 16.21 -12.37 -0.95
CA LEU A 2 15.42 -11.85 0.17
C LEU A 2 15.38 -10.31 0.23
N LYS A 3 16.53 -9.65 -0.01
CA LYS A 3 16.60 -8.19 -0.14
C LYS A 3 15.67 -7.61 -1.22
N ALA A 4 15.53 -8.30 -2.35
CA ALA A 4 14.66 -7.85 -3.44
C ALA A 4 13.18 -7.99 -3.07
N LEU A 5 12.80 -9.06 -2.38
CA LEU A 5 11.44 -9.23 -1.86
C LEU A 5 11.11 -8.18 -0.80
N LYS A 6 12.04 -7.91 0.12
CA LYS A 6 11.90 -6.83 1.11
C LYS A 6 11.65 -5.48 0.44
N LEU A 7 12.52 -5.08 -0.49
CA LEU A 7 12.38 -3.81 -1.20
C LEU A 7 11.07 -3.73 -2.00
N LYS A 8 10.61 -4.86 -2.57
CA LYS A 8 9.32 -4.93 -3.25
C LYS A 8 8.17 -4.61 -2.30
N TYR A 9 8.11 -5.26 -1.14
CA TYR A 9 7.01 -5.06 -0.19
C TYR A 9 7.04 -3.66 0.43
N GLU A 10 8.22 -3.15 0.79
CA GLU A 10 8.40 -1.76 1.25
C GLU A 10 7.94 -0.75 0.19
N GLY A 11 8.25 -1.00 -1.09
CA GLY A 11 7.79 -0.16 -2.20
C GLY A 11 6.27 -0.19 -2.38
N GLN A 12 5.64 -1.36 -2.26
CA GLN A 12 4.19 -1.50 -2.36
C GLN A 12 3.45 -0.76 -1.24
N ILE A 13 3.99 -0.81 -0.02
CA ILE A 13 3.46 -0.05 1.13
C ILE A 13 3.59 1.45 0.87
N ALA A 14 4.78 1.91 0.46
CA ALA A 14 5.03 3.33 0.19
C ALA A 14 4.14 3.90 -0.94
N GLU A 15 3.88 3.11 -1.99
CA GLU A 15 2.97 3.47 -3.08
C GLU A 15 1.52 3.60 -2.59
N ALA A 16 1.05 2.61 -1.82
CA ALA A 16 -0.29 2.63 -1.25
C ALA A 16 -0.49 3.84 -0.31
N ASP A 17 0.48 4.11 0.57
CA ASP A 17 0.45 5.27 1.47
C ASP A 17 0.40 6.60 0.69
N ALA A 18 1.21 6.74 -0.36
CA ALA A 18 1.20 7.92 -1.21
C ALA A 18 -0.16 8.13 -1.89
N ASN A 19 -0.76 7.07 -2.42
CA ASN A 19 -2.10 7.13 -3.03
C ASN A 19 -3.17 7.52 -2.01
N ILE A 20 -3.19 6.89 -0.83
CA ILE A 20 -4.11 7.25 0.27
C ILE A 20 -3.96 8.74 0.62
N HIS A 21 -2.72 9.22 0.77
CA HIS A 21 -2.47 10.63 1.04
C HIS A 21 -3.00 11.56 -0.04
N ILE A 22 -2.85 11.21 -1.32
CA ILE A 22 -3.39 11.98 -2.45
C ILE A 22 -4.91 12.04 -2.37
N TYR A 23 -5.58 10.89 -2.18
CA TYR A 23 -7.03 10.81 -2.09
C TYR A 23 -7.60 11.61 -0.91
N LEU A 24 -6.93 11.60 0.25
CA LEU A 24 -7.40 12.30 1.45
C LEU A 24 -7.07 13.80 1.45
N ARG A 25 -5.97 14.24 0.84
CA ARG A 25 -5.54 15.66 0.85
C ARG A 25 -6.00 16.46 -0.35
N ASN A 26 -6.17 15.85 -1.51
CA ASN A 26 -6.52 16.56 -2.73
C ASN A 26 -7.58 15.82 -3.54
N PRO A 27 -8.82 15.70 -3.02
CA PRO A 27 -9.90 15.00 -3.72
C PRO A 27 -10.34 15.74 -5.00
N ALA A 28 -9.94 17.00 -5.19
CA ALA A 28 -10.30 17.80 -6.35
C ALA A 28 -9.54 17.33 -7.60
N GLY A 29 -10.27 16.69 -8.53
CA GLY A 29 -9.76 16.27 -9.83
C GLY A 29 -9.62 14.76 -10.04
N ILE A 30 -9.97 13.96 -9.04
CA ILE A 30 -9.87 12.49 -9.06
C ILE A 30 -11.27 11.88 -8.97
N GLY A 31 -12.12 12.09 -9.98
CA GLY A 31 -13.44 11.47 -10.09
C GLY A 31 -14.44 11.87 -9.00
N GLU A 32 -15.73 11.56 -9.21
CA GLU A 32 -16.79 11.93 -8.26
C GLU A 32 -16.60 11.22 -6.90
N HIS A 33 -16.87 11.97 -5.82
CA HIS A 33 -16.59 11.66 -4.40
C HIS A 33 -16.97 10.25 -3.88
N SER A 34 -17.76 9.48 -4.61
CA SER A 34 -18.23 8.13 -4.22
C SER A 34 -17.13 7.06 -4.27
N GLU A 35 -16.13 7.20 -5.14
CA GLU A 35 -15.08 6.17 -5.33
C GLU A 35 -13.89 6.30 -4.39
N ILE A 36 -13.73 7.44 -3.71
CA ILE A 36 -12.56 7.72 -2.86
C ILE A 36 -12.45 6.72 -1.71
N LEU A 37 -13.56 6.38 -1.04
CA LEU A 37 -13.55 5.43 0.07
C LEU A 37 -13.16 4.03 -0.41
N ALA A 38 -13.74 3.58 -1.52
CA ALA A 38 -13.45 2.27 -2.10
C ALA A 38 -11.99 2.18 -2.60
N GLU A 39 -11.45 3.26 -3.15
CA GLU A 39 -10.07 3.28 -3.60
C GLU A 39 -9.10 3.34 -2.41
N VAL A 40 -9.40 4.11 -1.35
CA VAL A 40 -8.62 4.07 -0.10
C VAL A 40 -8.63 2.68 0.52
N ASP A 41 -9.78 2.01 0.58
CA ASP A 41 -9.91 0.63 1.08
C ASP A 41 -9.03 -0.34 0.28
N LYS A 42 -9.04 -0.23 -1.05
CA LYS A 42 -8.16 -1.00 -1.93
C LYS A 42 -6.66 -0.75 -1.67
N GLN A 43 -6.26 0.50 -1.44
CA GLN A 43 -4.87 0.81 -1.09
C GLN A 43 -4.50 0.23 0.29
N ILE A 44 -5.41 0.26 1.27
CA ILE A 44 -5.21 -0.37 2.59
C ILE A 44 -5.00 -1.88 2.43
N GLU A 45 -5.80 -2.56 1.61
CA GLU A 45 -5.65 -4.00 1.34
C GLU A 45 -4.28 -4.34 0.71
N ILE A 46 -3.79 -3.50 -0.22
CA ILE A 46 -2.46 -3.65 -0.84
C ILE A 46 -1.36 -3.52 0.22
N ALA A 47 -1.42 -2.48 1.05
CA ALA A 47 -0.45 -2.23 2.11
C ALA A 47 -0.46 -3.36 3.16
N ALA A 48 -1.65 -3.78 3.61
CA ALA A 48 -1.82 -4.86 4.58
C ALA A 48 -1.25 -6.18 4.04
N THR A 49 -1.60 -6.57 2.81
CA THR A 49 -1.06 -7.77 2.16
C THR A 49 0.47 -7.71 2.01
N ALA A 50 1.03 -6.54 1.67
CA ALA A 50 2.48 -6.37 1.56
C ALA A 50 3.17 -6.46 2.92
N GLN A 51 2.57 -5.87 3.96
CA GLN A 51 3.06 -5.94 5.34
C GLN A 51 3.07 -7.38 5.86
N GLU A 52 1.99 -8.15 5.65
CA GLU A 52 1.95 -9.56 6.05
C GLU A 52 3.05 -10.39 5.39
N LYS A 53 3.31 -10.15 4.10
CA LYS A 53 4.40 -10.80 3.37
C LYS A 53 5.77 -10.38 3.89
N LEU A 54 5.95 -9.10 4.23
CA LEU A 54 7.18 -8.58 4.82
C LEU A 54 7.43 -9.18 6.21
N ASP A 55 6.40 -9.28 7.03
CA ASP A 55 6.45 -9.89 8.36
C ASP A 55 6.77 -11.38 8.27
N TYR A 56 6.12 -12.10 7.35
CA TYR A 56 6.42 -13.50 7.10
C TYR A 56 7.86 -13.68 6.60
N LEU A 57 8.33 -12.82 5.70
CA LEU A 57 9.71 -12.79 5.23
C LEU A 57 10.70 -12.61 6.39
N GLY A 58 10.38 -11.76 7.37
CA GLY A 58 11.18 -11.58 8.58
C GLY A 58 11.17 -12.80 9.51
N LYS A 59 10.06 -13.56 9.57
CA LYS A 59 9.95 -14.79 10.38
C LYS A 59 10.71 -15.98 9.78
N ILE A 60 10.84 -16.04 8.46
CA ILE A 60 11.56 -17.14 7.79
C ILE A 60 13.05 -16.86 7.58
N GLY A 61 13.57 -15.70 8.03
CA GLY A 61 15.00 -15.41 8.03
C GLY A 61 15.77 -16.29 9.02
N PHE A 62 17.06 -16.61 8.91
CA PHE A 62 18.17 -16.02 8.14
C PHE A 62 18.07 -14.51 7.86
#